data_AF-A0A1I5WQN4-F1
#
_entry.id   AF-A0A1I5WQN4-F1
#
_cell.length_a   1.000
_cell.length_b   1.000
_cell.length_c   1.000
_cell.angle_alpha   90.00
_cell.angle_beta   90.00
_cell.angle_gamma   90.00
#
_symmetry.space_group_name_H-M   'P 1'
#
loop_
_entity.id
_entity.type
_entity.pdbx_description
1 polymer ?
#
loop_
_entity_poly.entity_id
_entity_poly.type
_entity_poly.pdbx_seq_one_letter_code
_entity_poly.pdbx_strand_id
1 'polypeptide(L)'
;MRMAELSRASGVPVPTIKYYLRAGLLPPGERTSPNQARYGEAHVRRLRLVRALVEVGKLPIATVAEVLAALDEPASPHHVLGVAQRAVTTPRAVAEGETRERVAQRLREVAERRGWTIKPDEPVTEAVLGVLATVNELGHTHLLDQLDRYAELADLVAESDVDTVVGLPSVEETVEQAVIGMVLGEPLFAALRRLAQLNASAHRFGDPECDPECETSGS
;
A
#
# COMPACT_ATOMS: atom_id res chain seq x y z
N MET A 1 -27.41 -11.66 -6.99
CA MET A 1 -26.53 -12.44 -7.90
C MET A 1 -26.41 -13.88 -7.42
N ARG A 2 -26.34 -14.87 -8.31
CA ARG A 2 -25.94 -16.26 -8.02
C ARG A 2 -24.41 -16.39 -8.06
N MET A 3 -23.86 -17.50 -7.56
CA MET A 3 -22.41 -17.75 -7.49
C MET A 3 -21.65 -17.51 -8.82
N ALA A 4 -22.19 -17.97 -9.95
CA ALA A 4 -21.56 -17.79 -11.25
C ALA A 4 -21.54 -16.31 -11.69
N GLU A 5 -22.57 -15.54 -11.34
CA GLU A 5 -22.63 -14.10 -11.60
C GLU A 5 -21.65 -13.35 -10.69
N LEU A 6 -21.58 -13.72 -9.41
CA LEU A 6 -20.62 -13.16 -8.46
C LEU A 6 -19.19 -13.35 -8.94
N SER A 7 -18.86 -14.56 -9.42
CA SER A 7 -17.54 -14.87 -9.98
C SER A 7 -17.20 -13.99 -11.18
N ARG A 8 -18.14 -13.79 -12.12
CA ARG A 8 -17.93 -12.89 -13.26
C ARG A 8 -17.78 -11.43 -12.86
N ALA A 9 -18.61 -10.94 -11.94
CA ALA A 9 -18.60 -9.52 -11.55
C ALA A 9 -17.40 -9.14 -10.68
N SER A 10 -16.92 -10.07 -9.85
CA SER A 10 -15.71 -9.89 -9.02
C SER A 10 -14.41 -10.22 -9.76
N GLY A 11 -14.48 -11.00 -10.84
CA GLY A 11 -13.29 -11.56 -11.50
C GLY A 11 -12.62 -12.69 -10.70
N VAL A 12 -13.22 -13.14 -9.58
CA VAL A 12 -12.66 -14.18 -8.72
C VAL A 12 -13.25 -15.55 -9.09
N PRO A 13 -12.44 -16.58 -9.36
CA PRO A 13 -12.95 -17.91 -9.70
C PRO A 13 -13.81 -18.52 -8.59
N VAL A 14 -14.86 -19.26 -8.95
CA VAL A 14 -15.77 -19.92 -7.98
C VAL A 14 -15.04 -20.78 -6.93
N PRO A 15 -14.01 -21.59 -7.26
CA PRO A 15 -13.25 -22.33 -6.24
C PRO A 15 -12.61 -21.41 -5.20
N THR A 16 -12.06 -20.27 -5.63
CA THR A 16 -11.44 -19.25 -4.79
C THR A 16 -12.47 -18.54 -3.92
N ILE A 17 -13.64 -18.19 -4.47
CA ILE A 17 -14.76 -17.62 -3.67
C ILE A 17 -15.17 -18.61 -2.57
N LYS A 18 -15.32 -19.90 -2.90
CA LYS A 18 -15.64 -20.93 -1.91
C LYS A 18 -14.54 -21.07 -0.87
N TYR A 19 -13.27 -20.90 -1.24
CA TYR A 19 -12.17 -20.89 -0.30
C TYR A 19 -12.26 -19.69 0.65
N TYR A 20 -12.49 -18.47 0.15
CA TYR A 20 -12.67 -17.28 0.97
C TYR A 20 -13.87 -17.35 1.92
N LEU A 21 -14.98 -17.96 1.49
CA LEU A 21 -16.11 -18.27 2.39
C LEU A 21 -15.71 -19.20 3.54
N ARG A 22 -14.90 -20.25 3.26
CA ARG A 22 -14.41 -21.17 4.31
C ARG A 22 -13.37 -20.54 5.22
N ALA A 23 -12.55 -19.64 4.68
CA ALA A 23 -11.53 -18.91 5.41
C ALA A 23 -12.08 -17.69 6.18
N GLY A 24 -13.38 -17.40 6.07
CA GLY A 24 -14.02 -16.28 6.76
C GLY A 24 -13.78 -14.91 6.15
N LEU A 25 -13.13 -14.81 4.99
CA LEU A 25 -12.83 -13.52 4.34
C LEU A 25 -14.04 -12.91 3.63
N LEU A 26 -15.04 -13.73 3.31
CA LEU A 26 -16.28 -13.31 2.66
C LEU A 26 -17.47 -13.74 3.52
N PRO A 27 -18.40 -12.83 3.86
CA PRO A 27 -19.65 -13.21 4.52
C PRO A 27 -20.45 -14.23 3.68
N PRO A 28 -21.24 -15.11 4.32
CA PRO A 28 -22.11 -16.01 3.60
C PRO A 28 -23.23 -15.23 2.89
N GLY A 29 -23.57 -15.67 1.67
CA GLY A 29 -24.71 -15.13 0.95
C GLY A 29 -26.04 -15.50 1.61
N GLU A 30 -27.09 -14.73 1.31
CA GLU A 30 -28.44 -14.97 1.80
C GLU A 30 -28.99 -16.30 1.26
N ARG A 31 -29.31 -17.24 2.15
CA ARG A 31 -29.83 -18.55 1.74
C ARG A 31 -31.21 -18.40 1.14
N THR A 32 -31.38 -18.87 -0.10
CA THR A 32 -32.69 -18.87 -0.78
C THR A 32 -33.27 -20.27 -0.96
N SER A 33 -32.45 -21.32 -0.81
CA SER A 33 -32.87 -22.72 -0.71
C SER A 33 -31.75 -23.55 -0.07
N PRO A 34 -31.94 -24.84 0.24
CA PRO A 34 -30.92 -25.67 0.87
C PRO A 34 -29.56 -25.63 0.16
N ASN A 35 -29.57 -25.50 -1.18
CA ASN A 35 -28.39 -25.50 -2.05
C ASN A 35 -28.19 -24.19 -2.84
N GLN A 36 -28.90 -23.10 -2.48
CA GLN A 36 -28.77 -21.82 -3.19
C GLN A 36 -28.62 -20.65 -2.22
N ALA A 37 -27.75 -19.72 -2.59
CA ALA A 37 -27.57 -18.45 -1.93
C ALA A 37 -27.58 -17.30 -2.95
N ARG A 38 -28.03 -16.13 -2.50
CA ARG A 38 -27.94 -14.86 -3.22
C ARG A 38 -26.82 -14.00 -2.62
N TYR A 39 -26.10 -13.33 -3.50
CA TYR A 39 -25.01 -12.42 -3.19
C TYR A 39 -25.34 -11.02 -3.74
N GLY A 40 -24.94 -9.98 -3.02
CA GLY A 40 -25.14 -8.58 -3.40
C GLY A 40 -23.83 -7.86 -3.77
N GLU A 41 -23.92 -6.58 -4.10
CA GLU A 41 -22.77 -5.74 -4.47
C GLU A 41 -21.70 -5.65 -3.38
N ALA A 42 -22.09 -5.68 -2.11
CA ALA A 42 -21.14 -5.73 -0.98
C ALA A 42 -20.21 -6.97 -1.07
N HIS A 43 -20.69 -8.10 -1.59
CA HIS A 43 -19.85 -9.28 -1.79
C HIS A 43 -18.86 -9.08 -2.96
N VAL A 44 -19.27 -8.36 -4.01
CA VAL A 44 -18.39 -8.05 -5.15
C VAL A 44 -17.26 -7.13 -4.68
N ARG A 45 -17.61 -6.06 -3.95
CA ARG A 45 -16.66 -5.12 -3.33
C ARG A 45 -15.67 -5.83 -2.41
N ARG A 46 -16.17 -6.60 -1.44
CA ARG A 46 -15.34 -7.42 -0.54
C ARG A 46 -14.39 -8.34 -1.29
N LEU A 47 -14.85 -9.01 -2.35
CA LEU A 47 -13.99 -9.87 -3.18
C LEU A 47 -12.89 -9.10 -3.92
N ARG A 48 -13.19 -7.89 -4.42
CA ARG A 48 -12.18 -7.03 -5.07
C ARG A 48 -11.11 -6.58 -4.08
N LEU A 49 -11.53 -6.20 -2.86
CA LEU A 49 -10.61 -5.85 -1.78
C LEU A 49 -9.73 -7.04 -1.38
N VAL A 50 -10.31 -8.21 -1.14
CA VAL A 50 -9.55 -9.44 -0.83
C VAL A 50 -8.54 -9.73 -1.93
N ARG A 51 -8.94 -9.59 -3.19
CA ARG A 51 -8.06 -9.78 -4.34
C ARG A 51 -6.92 -8.78 -4.36
N ALA A 52 -7.17 -7.49 -4.13
CA ALA A 52 -6.13 -6.47 -4.07
C ALA A 52 -5.10 -6.82 -2.98
N LEU A 53 -5.56 -7.11 -1.76
CA LEU A 53 -4.69 -7.45 -0.63
C LEU A 53 -3.85 -8.72 -0.86
N VAL A 54 -4.45 -9.78 -1.42
CA VAL A 54 -3.76 -11.06 -1.65
C VAL A 54 -2.89 -11.03 -2.90
N GLU A 55 -3.45 -10.62 -4.04
CA GLU A 55 -2.77 -10.74 -5.34
C GLU A 55 -1.77 -9.61 -5.59
N VAL A 56 -2.08 -8.39 -5.18
CA VAL A 56 -1.22 -7.22 -5.39
C VAL A 56 -0.38 -6.98 -4.15
N GLY A 57 -1.02 -6.87 -2.99
CA GLY A 57 -0.35 -6.62 -1.71
C GLY A 57 0.47 -7.80 -1.20
N LYS A 58 0.33 -8.98 -1.84
CA LYS A 58 1.00 -10.23 -1.46
C LYS A 58 0.86 -10.57 0.02
N LEU A 59 -0.23 -10.13 0.64
CA LEU A 59 -0.44 -10.31 2.07
C LEU A 59 -0.83 -11.76 2.37
N PRO A 60 -0.30 -12.34 3.46
CA PRO A 60 -0.79 -13.61 3.98
C PRO A 60 -2.29 -13.54 4.30
N ILE A 61 -3.00 -14.65 4.08
CA ILE A 61 -4.46 -14.73 4.32
C ILE A 61 -4.84 -14.33 5.76
N ALA A 62 -4.01 -14.65 6.76
CA ALA A 62 -4.24 -14.25 8.14
C ALA A 62 -4.24 -12.72 8.31
N THR A 63 -3.24 -12.04 7.74
CA THR A 63 -3.16 -10.57 7.72
C THR A 63 -4.32 -9.94 6.98
N VAL A 64 -4.75 -10.54 5.85
CA VAL A 64 -5.95 -10.09 5.16
C VAL A 64 -7.17 -10.19 6.06
N ALA A 65 -7.35 -11.30 6.80
CA ALA A 65 -8.45 -11.45 7.73
C ALA A 65 -8.46 -10.36 8.82
N GLU A 66 -7.30 -9.95 9.34
CA GLU A 66 -7.19 -8.87 10.34
C GLU A 66 -7.64 -7.51 9.78
N VAL A 67 -7.19 -7.15 8.58
CA VAL A 67 -7.62 -5.91 7.90
C VAL A 67 -9.12 -5.93 7.64
N LEU A 68 -9.62 -7.06 7.16
CA LEU A 68 -11.02 -7.28 6.85
C LEU A 68 -11.90 -7.26 8.11
N ALA A 69 -11.41 -7.72 9.26
CA ALA A 69 -12.11 -7.65 10.53
C ALA A 69 -12.17 -6.21 11.08
N ALA A 70 -11.08 -5.45 10.96
CA ALA A 70 -11.07 -4.04 11.35
C ALA A 70 -12.06 -3.19 10.53
N LEU A 71 -12.34 -3.60 9.29
CA LEU A 71 -13.36 -3.03 8.43
C LEU A 71 -14.80 -3.35 8.86
N ASP A 72 -15.01 -4.50 9.49
CA ASP A 72 -16.33 -4.98 9.89
C ASP A 72 -16.77 -4.39 11.25
N GLU A 73 -15.85 -3.73 11.97
CA GLU A 73 -16.11 -3.05 13.26
C GLU A 73 -16.43 -1.56 13.09
N PRO A 74 -17.25 -0.95 13.98
CA PRO A 74 -17.47 0.49 14.00
C PRO A 74 -16.18 1.24 14.41
N ALA A 75 -15.33 1.57 13.44
CA ALA A 75 -14.08 2.27 13.64
C ALA A 75 -14.03 3.57 12.82
N SER A 76 -13.17 4.51 13.24
CA SER A 76 -12.89 5.67 12.41
C SER A 76 -12.10 5.25 11.16
N PRO A 77 -12.29 5.90 10.00
CA PRO A 77 -11.48 5.64 8.81
C PRO A 77 -9.98 5.63 9.10
N HIS A 78 -9.52 6.59 9.92
CA HIS A 78 -8.12 6.67 10.35
C HIS A 78 -7.62 5.42 11.08
N HIS A 79 -8.45 4.81 11.94
CA HIS A 79 -8.07 3.59 12.65
C HIS A 79 -7.87 2.42 11.68
N VAL A 80 -8.83 2.20 10.77
CA VAL A 80 -8.77 1.08 9.83
C VAL A 80 -7.61 1.26 8.83
N LEU A 81 -7.37 2.49 8.39
CA LEU A 81 -6.19 2.82 7.60
C LEU A 81 -4.88 2.52 8.34
N GLY A 82 -4.82 2.81 9.64
CA GLY A 82 -3.68 2.42 10.46
C GLY A 82 -3.46 0.90 10.53
N VAL A 83 -4.54 0.10 10.61
CA VAL A 83 -4.45 -1.37 10.55
C VAL A 83 -3.94 -1.85 9.19
N ALA A 84 -4.50 -1.32 8.10
CA ALA A 84 -4.07 -1.66 6.75
C ALA A 84 -2.61 -1.25 6.49
N GLN A 85 -2.20 -0.05 6.92
CA GLN A 85 -0.82 0.43 6.79
C GLN A 85 0.16 -0.50 7.50
N ARG A 86 -0.16 -0.94 8.73
CA ARG A 86 0.67 -1.91 9.45
C ARG A 86 0.74 -3.26 8.73
N ALA A 87 -0.37 -3.73 8.18
CA ALA A 87 -0.45 -4.99 7.47
C ALA A 87 0.43 -5.03 6.21
N VAL A 88 0.53 -3.91 5.48
CA VAL A 88 1.36 -3.81 4.26
C VAL A 88 2.82 -3.42 4.54
N THR A 89 3.11 -2.89 5.73
CA THR A 89 4.46 -2.47 6.09
C THR A 89 5.27 -3.64 6.61
N THR A 90 6.37 -3.95 5.94
CA THR A 90 7.36 -4.90 6.48
C THR A 90 8.35 -4.13 7.36
N PRO A 91 8.33 -4.32 8.70
CA PRO A 91 9.28 -3.65 9.57
C PRO A 91 10.70 -4.15 9.31
N ARG A 92 11.68 -3.28 9.58
CA ARG A 92 13.09 -3.61 9.42
C ARG A 92 13.81 -3.41 10.74
N ALA A 93 14.18 -4.52 11.37
CA ALA A 93 14.85 -4.49 12.67
C ALA A 93 16.16 -3.71 12.58
N VAL A 94 16.38 -2.84 13.56
CA VAL A 94 17.64 -2.11 13.75
C VAL A 94 18.18 -2.47 15.11
N ALA A 95 19.44 -2.91 15.16
CA ALA A 95 20.11 -3.17 16.42
C ALA A 95 20.13 -1.91 17.28
N GLU A 96 19.94 -2.08 18.59
CA GLU A 96 20.10 -0.98 19.54
C GLU A 96 21.53 -0.43 19.52
N GLY A 97 21.67 0.86 19.81
CA GLY A 97 22.95 1.54 19.89
C GLY A 97 22.99 2.86 19.14
N GLU A 98 24.21 3.39 19.00
CA GLU A 98 24.46 4.76 18.51
C GLU A 98 23.87 5.02 17.12
N THR A 99 23.95 4.04 16.20
CA THR A 99 23.35 4.17 14.85
C THR A 99 21.84 4.36 14.92
N ARG A 100 21.14 3.56 15.73
CA ARG A 100 19.67 3.65 15.89
C ARG A 100 19.27 5.00 16.49
N GLU A 101 19.96 5.44 17.53
CA GLU A 101 19.73 6.74 18.16
C GLU A 101 19.91 7.89 17.17
N ARG A 102 20.98 7.86 16.37
CA ARG A 102 21.30 8.87 15.35
C ARG A 102 20.23 8.95 14.27
N VAL A 103 19.82 7.82 13.68
CA VAL A 103 18.82 7.82 12.62
C VAL A 103 17.41 8.14 13.16
N ALA A 104 17.10 7.74 14.39
CA ALA A 104 15.87 8.14 15.06
C ALA A 104 15.82 9.63 15.36
N GLN A 105 16.94 10.23 15.77
CA GLN A 105 17.08 11.68 15.93
C GLN A 105 16.83 12.39 14.59
N ARG A 106 17.46 11.91 13.51
CA ARG A 106 17.28 12.50 12.18
C ARG A 106 15.83 12.41 11.69
N LEU A 107 15.16 11.28 11.91
CA LEU A 107 13.74 11.11 11.57
C LEU A 107 12.84 12.04 12.40
N ARG A 108 13.10 12.19 13.71
CA ARG A 108 12.36 13.11 14.58
C ARG A 108 12.46 14.56 14.11
N GLU A 109 13.65 15.02 13.73
CA GLU A 109 13.85 16.37 13.18
C GLU A 109 13.05 16.61 11.89
N VAL A 110 12.99 15.61 10.99
CA VAL A 110 12.18 15.70 9.77
C VAL A 110 10.70 15.72 10.13
N ALA A 111 10.25 14.83 11.01
CA ALA A 111 8.87 14.76 11.45
C ALA A 111 8.40 16.08 12.09
N GLU A 112 9.23 16.70 12.93
CA GLU A 112 8.95 18.01 13.53
C GLU A 112 8.80 19.11 12.45
N ARG A 113 9.69 19.15 11.45
CA ARG A 113 9.60 20.13 10.36
C ARG A 113 8.37 19.95 9.48
N ARG A 114 7.93 18.70 9.26
CA ARG A 114 6.75 18.38 8.46
C ARG A 114 5.44 18.40 9.25
N GLY A 115 5.50 18.47 10.58
CA GLY A 115 4.32 18.33 11.45
C GLY A 115 3.78 16.91 11.54
N TRP A 116 4.60 15.90 11.22
CA TRP A 116 4.21 14.49 11.29
C TRP A 116 4.17 14.00 12.73
N THR A 117 3.10 13.28 13.08
CA THR A 117 3.03 12.52 14.33
C THR A 117 3.59 11.12 14.10
N ILE A 118 4.81 10.87 14.60
CA ILE A 118 5.41 9.54 14.58
C ILE A 118 5.24 8.87 15.95
N LYS A 119 4.87 7.59 15.95
CA LYS A 119 4.86 6.78 17.17
C LYS A 119 6.09 5.88 17.19
N PRO A 120 6.79 5.79 18.34
CA PRO A 120 7.79 4.75 18.54
C PRO A 120 7.17 3.37 18.30
N ASP A 121 7.97 2.44 17.80
CA ASP A 121 7.63 1.01 17.65
C ASP A 121 6.47 0.68 16.67
N GLU A 122 5.94 1.66 15.94
CA GLU A 122 5.06 1.36 14.79
C GLU A 122 5.90 0.73 13.65
N PRO A 123 5.37 -0.29 12.93
CA PRO A 123 6.08 -0.93 11.82
C PRO A 123 6.64 0.03 10.78
N VAL A 124 5.93 1.12 10.49
CA VAL A 124 6.36 2.15 9.52
C VAL A 124 7.55 2.95 10.05
N THR A 125 7.57 3.26 11.33
CA THR A 125 8.72 3.91 11.96
C THR A 125 9.93 2.99 11.90
N GLU A 126 9.78 1.72 12.29
CA GLU A 126 10.87 0.74 12.23
C GLU A 126 11.39 0.51 10.80
N ALA A 127 10.50 0.45 9.81
CA ALA A 127 10.90 0.33 8.41
C ALA A 127 11.79 1.51 7.96
N VAL A 128 11.41 2.75 8.28
CA VAL A 128 12.20 3.94 7.96
C VAL A 128 13.54 3.91 8.71
N LEU A 129 13.54 3.63 10.01
CA LEU A 129 14.77 3.53 10.80
C LEU A 129 15.73 2.50 10.22
N GLY A 130 15.23 1.32 9.80
CA GLY A 130 16.07 0.28 9.21
C GLY A 130 16.59 0.60 7.82
N VAL A 131 15.91 1.43 7.03
CA VAL A 131 16.48 1.96 5.79
C VAL A 131 17.58 2.97 6.11
N LEU A 132 17.32 3.94 6.98
CA LEU A 132 18.29 4.97 7.34
C LEU A 132 19.55 4.39 8.01
N ALA A 133 19.39 3.36 8.85
CA ALA A 133 20.50 2.65 9.47
C ALA A 133 21.41 2.01 8.43
N THR A 134 20.85 1.29 7.45
CA THR A 134 21.64 0.72 6.34
C THR A 134 22.30 1.79 5.48
N VAL A 135 21.61 2.90 5.19
CA VAL A 135 22.21 4.03 4.45
C VAL A 135 23.43 4.58 5.19
N ASN A 136 23.33 4.74 6.51
CA ASN A 136 24.41 5.18 7.37
C ASN A 136 25.58 4.17 7.42
N GLU A 137 25.29 2.88 7.58
CA GLU A 137 26.30 1.80 7.60
C GLU A 137 27.08 1.68 6.30
N LEU A 138 26.43 1.90 5.15
CA LEU A 138 27.06 1.91 3.84
C LEU A 138 27.84 3.20 3.54
N GLY A 139 27.83 4.19 4.44
CA GLY A 139 28.50 5.48 4.25
C GLY A 139 27.82 6.40 3.23
N HIS A 140 26.56 6.13 2.85
CA HIS A 140 25.80 6.93 1.88
C HIS A 140 25.12 8.15 2.53
N THR A 141 25.89 8.97 3.23
CA THR A 141 25.39 10.11 4.01
C THR A 141 24.63 11.14 3.17
N HIS A 142 24.96 11.28 1.88
CA HIS A 142 24.23 12.19 0.97
C HIS A 142 22.73 11.87 0.88
N LEU A 143 22.33 10.60 0.98
CA LEU A 143 20.91 10.24 0.96
C LEU A 143 20.20 10.67 2.27
N LEU A 144 20.92 10.67 3.41
CA LEU A 144 20.41 11.21 4.67
C LEU A 144 20.22 12.73 4.60
N ASP A 145 21.10 13.42 3.88
CA ASP A 145 21.01 14.87 3.66
C ASP A 145 19.79 15.22 2.77
N GLN A 146 19.42 14.34 1.84
CA GLN A 146 18.23 14.50 0.99
C GLN A 146 16.91 14.13 1.68
N LEU A 147 16.94 13.65 2.93
CA LEU A 147 15.74 13.12 3.60
C LEU A 147 14.61 14.15 3.70
N ASP A 148 14.92 15.43 3.94
CA ASP A 148 13.91 16.50 3.97
C ASP A 148 13.17 16.64 2.63
N ARG A 149 13.88 16.48 1.52
CA ARG A 149 13.29 16.56 0.18
C ARG A 149 12.44 15.34 -0.14
N TYR A 150 12.88 14.15 0.27
CA TYR A 150 12.06 12.95 0.16
C TYR A 150 10.80 13.04 1.02
N ALA A 151 10.88 13.64 2.20
CA ALA A 151 9.73 13.86 3.06
C ALA A 151 8.73 14.85 2.44
N GLU A 152 9.21 15.92 1.80
CA GLU A 152 8.34 16.83 1.04
C GLU A 152 7.61 16.13 -0.11
N LEU A 153 8.32 15.29 -0.88
CA LEU A 153 7.70 14.51 -1.95
C LEU A 153 6.71 13.49 -1.40
N ALA A 154 6.99 12.90 -0.23
CA ALA A 154 6.09 11.96 0.42
C ALA A 154 4.78 12.62 0.85
N ASP A 155 4.80 13.88 1.31
CA ASP A 155 3.57 14.61 1.63
C ASP A 155 2.69 14.81 0.40
N LEU A 156 3.27 15.18 -0.75
CA LEU A 156 2.50 15.34 -1.99
C LEU A 156 1.85 14.02 -2.43
N VAL A 157 2.54 12.90 -2.26
CA VAL A 157 1.99 11.57 -2.54
C VAL A 157 0.88 11.23 -1.55
N ALA A 158 1.10 11.43 -0.25
CA ALA A 158 0.13 11.13 0.78
C ALA A 158 -1.16 11.96 0.64
N GLU A 159 -1.04 13.26 0.33
CA GLU A 159 -2.18 14.12 0.02
C GLU A 159 -2.95 13.60 -1.20
N SER A 160 -2.24 13.27 -2.28
CA SER A 160 -2.86 12.71 -3.49
C SER A 160 -3.58 11.40 -3.22
N ASP A 161 -2.99 10.51 -2.41
CA ASP A 161 -3.56 9.21 -2.04
C ASP A 161 -4.83 9.40 -1.21
N VAL A 162 -4.83 10.32 -0.25
CA VAL A 162 -5.99 10.62 0.61
C VAL A 162 -7.10 11.31 -0.19
N ASP A 163 -6.77 12.23 -1.09
CA ASP A 163 -7.74 12.94 -1.93
C ASP A 163 -8.58 12.00 -2.79
N THR A 164 -8.05 10.83 -3.16
CA THR A 164 -8.80 9.82 -3.93
C THR A 164 -10.03 9.28 -3.20
N VAL A 165 -10.06 9.38 -1.86
CA VAL A 165 -11.14 8.82 -1.04
C VAL A 165 -12.01 9.86 -0.36
N VAL A 166 -11.65 11.13 -0.49
CA VAL A 166 -12.44 12.25 0.03
C VAL A 166 -13.76 12.34 -0.75
N GLY A 167 -14.88 12.47 -0.03
CA GLY A 167 -16.21 12.65 -0.61
C GLY A 167 -16.92 11.37 -1.05
N LEU A 168 -16.35 10.20 -0.78
CA LEU A 168 -17.06 8.93 -0.97
C LEU A 168 -18.30 8.85 -0.05
N PRO A 169 -19.38 8.19 -0.51
CA PRO A 169 -20.70 8.30 0.14
C PRO A 169 -20.80 7.52 1.46
N SER A 170 -19.82 6.67 1.79
CA SER A 170 -19.82 5.88 3.02
C SER A 170 -18.41 5.62 3.55
N VAL A 171 -18.31 5.42 4.87
CA VAL A 171 -17.06 5.02 5.54
C VAL A 171 -16.52 3.71 4.99
N GLU A 172 -17.39 2.74 4.73
CA GLU A 172 -17.02 1.43 4.14
C GLU A 172 -16.31 1.63 2.80
N GLU A 173 -16.87 2.48 1.93
CA GLU A 173 -16.30 2.76 0.61
C GLU A 173 -15.00 3.59 0.71
N THR A 174 -14.93 4.58 1.60
CA THR A 174 -13.69 5.33 1.89
C THR A 174 -12.56 4.39 2.29
N VAL A 175 -12.81 3.50 3.24
CA VAL A 175 -11.76 2.61 3.72
C VAL A 175 -11.40 1.57 2.67
N GLU A 176 -12.38 0.97 1.98
CA GLU A 176 -12.12 0.02 0.88
C GLU A 176 -11.22 0.64 -0.19
N GLN A 177 -11.57 1.82 -0.69
CA GLN A 177 -10.81 2.50 -1.74
C GLN A 177 -9.41 2.90 -1.25
N ALA A 178 -9.30 3.36 -0.01
CA ALA A 178 -8.01 3.79 0.52
C ALA A 178 -7.07 2.59 0.75
N VAL A 179 -7.58 1.45 1.20
CA VAL A 179 -6.79 0.21 1.32
C VAL A 179 -6.35 -0.30 -0.06
N ILE A 180 -7.22 -0.23 -1.06
CA ILE A 180 -6.86 -0.57 -2.46
C ILE A 180 -5.80 0.40 -2.99
N GLY A 181 -5.98 1.70 -2.73
CA GLY A 181 -5.06 2.77 -3.09
C GLY A 181 -3.68 2.58 -2.45
N MET A 182 -3.60 2.21 -1.18
CA MET A 182 -2.33 1.91 -0.51
C MET A 182 -1.59 0.74 -1.17
N VAL A 183 -2.31 -0.35 -1.45
CA VAL A 183 -1.73 -1.58 -2.00
C VAL A 183 -1.28 -1.41 -3.46
N LEU A 184 -2.03 -0.65 -4.26
CA LEU A 184 -1.73 -0.39 -5.68
C LEU A 184 -0.82 0.84 -5.86
N GLY A 185 -0.89 1.79 -4.94
CA GLY A 185 -0.20 3.08 -5.00
C GLY A 185 1.30 2.92 -4.86
N GLU A 186 1.77 2.07 -3.96
CA GLU A 186 3.21 1.81 -3.79
C GLU A 186 3.88 1.29 -5.09
N PRO A 187 3.41 0.20 -5.73
CA PRO A 187 4.03 -0.27 -6.97
C PRO A 187 3.86 0.72 -8.13
N LEU A 188 2.75 1.45 -8.20
CA LEU A 188 2.54 2.50 -9.20
C LEU A 188 3.56 3.63 -9.03
N PHE A 189 3.68 4.18 -7.82
CA PHE A 189 4.63 5.25 -7.52
C PHE A 189 6.07 4.79 -7.72
N ALA A 190 6.40 3.55 -7.31
CA ALA A 190 7.73 2.99 -7.53
C ALA A 190 8.07 2.90 -9.04
N ALA A 191 7.12 2.50 -9.88
CA ALA A 191 7.29 2.46 -11.33
C ALA A 191 7.43 3.86 -11.94
N LEU A 192 6.56 4.81 -11.55
CA LEU A 192 6.61 6.20 -11.99
C LEU A 192 7.93 6.87 -11.58
N ARG A 193 8.39 6.65 -10.35
CA ARG A 193 9.67 7.17 -9.85
C ARG A 193 10.84 6.62 -10.67
N ARG A 194 10.84 5.33 -11.02
CA ARG A 194 11.87 4.74 -11.89
C ARG A 194 11.84 5.33 -13.30
N LEU A 195 10.66 5.53 -13.88
CA LEU A 195 10.50 6.19 -15.18
C LEU A 195 11.01 7.65 -15.14
N ALA A 196 10.67 8.39 -14.09
CA ALA A 196 11.16 9.75 -13.90
C ALA A 196 12.69 9.80 -13.74
N GLN A 197 13.27 8.82 -13.05
CA GLN A 197 14.73 8.69 -12.93
C GLN A 197 15.40 8.43 -14.28
N LEU A 198 14.87 7.51 -15.11
CA LEU A 198 15.38 7.24 -16.45
C LEU A 198 15.42 8.51 -17.30
N ASN A 199 14.32 9.28 -17.30
CA ASN A 199 14.24 10.54 -18.02
C ASN A 199 15.24 11.56 -17.44
N ALA A 200 15.28 11.73 -16.12
CA ALA A 200 16.17 12.68 -15.46
C ALA A 200 17.67 12.37 -15.67
N SER A 201 18.03 11.08 -15.76
CA SER A 201 19.40 10.65 -16.07
C SER A 201 19.72 10.86 -17.54
N ALA A 202 18.82 10.54 -18.47
CA ALA A 202 19.02 10.79 -19.90
C ALA A 202 19.27 12.27 -20.19
N HIS A 203 18.54 13.18 -19.53
CA HIS A 203 18.77 14.62 -19.69
C HIS A 203 20.11 15.12 -19.11
N ARG A 204 20.68 14.41 -18.13
CA ARG A 204 21.91 14.85 -17.42
C ARG A 204 23.17 14.18 -17.95
N PHE A 205 23.04 12.94 -18.40
CA PHE A 205 24.13 12.04 -18.74
C PHE A 205 23.96 11.37 -20.10
N GLY A 206 22.86 11.62 -20.81
CA GLY A 206 22.64 11.11 -22.15
C GLY A 206 23.56 11.82 -23.15
N ASP A 207 24.04 11.06 -24.15
CA ASP A 207 24.79 11.63 -25.25
C ASP A 207 23.88 12.51 -26.12
N PRO A 208 24.25 13.77 -26.40
CA PRO A 208 23.46 14.65 -27.25
C PRO A 208 23.34 14.17 -28.71
N GLU A 209 24.13 13.17 -29.12
CA GLU A 209 24.14 12.59 -30.47
C GLU A 209 23.26 11.34 -30.61
N CYS A 210 22.66 10.83 -29.52
CA CYS A 210 21.78 9.67 -29.59
C CYS A 210 20.34 10.12 -29.95
N ASP A 211 20.05 10.15 -31.25
CA ASP A 211 18.73 10.47 -31.80
C ASP A 211 17.68 9.46 -31.28
N PRO A 212 16.51 9.88 -30.76
CA PRO A 212 15.49 8.99 -30.20
C PRO A 212 14.88 7.99 -31.20
N GLU A 213 15.19 8.11 -32.50
CA GLU A 213 14.75 7.16 -33.53
C GLU A 213 15.58 5.87 -33.56
N CYS A 214 16.78 5.84 -32.97
CA CYS A 214 17.68 4.68 -33.04
C CYS A 214 17.16 3.42 -32.32
N GLU A 215 16.24 3.54 -31.36
CA GLU A 215 15.73 2.37 -30.61
C GLU A 215 14.57 1.64 -31.31
N THR A 216 13.95 2.25 -32.33
CA THR A 216 12.83 1.61 -33.06
C THR A 216 13.26 0.79 -34.28
N SER A 217 14.55 0.82 -34.62
CA SER A 217 15.15 0.06 -35.73
C SER A 217 16.16 -0.97 -35.24
N GLY A 218 15.78 -1.83 -34.30
CA GLY A 218 16.53 -3.04 -33.94
C GLY A 218 15.69 -4.27 -34.27
N SER A 219 16.04 -4.94 -35.38
CA SER A 219 15.42 -6.16 -35.91
C SER A 219 15.44 -7.36 -34.96
#